data_AF-M3HVQ9-F1
#
_entry.id   AF-M3HVQ9-F1
#
_cell.length_a   1.000
_cell.length_b   1.000
_cell.length_c   1.000
_cell.angle_alpha   90.00
_cell.angle_beta   90.00
_cell.angle_gamma   90.00
#
_symmetry.space_group_name_H-M   'P 1'
#
loop_
_entity.id
_entity.type
_entity.pdbx_description
1 polymer ?
#
loop_
_entity_poly.entity_id
_entity_poly.type
_entity_poly.pdbx_seq_one_letter_code
_entity_poly.pdbx_strand_id
1 'polypeptide(L)'
;MDAFGIHGVGGALGAVLTGVFTLTLGAGVASKGDQILVQLISVAATGAYSFIVSMILVFLIDKTIGFRISEEKEITGLDSEIHGEKGYIL
;
A
#
# COMPACT_ATOMS: atom_id res chain seq x y z
N MET A 1 -6.82 -9.18 -6.22
CA MET A 1 -6.83 -8.44 -4.94
C MET A 1 -6.47 -7.00 -5.24
N ASP A 2 -7.44 -6.09 -5.29
CA ASP A 2 -7.14 -4.67 -5.51
C ASP A 2 -6.86 -3.98 -4.17
N ALA A 3 -5.62 -4.12 -3.69
CA ALA A 3 -5.21 -3.52 -2.43
C ALA A 3 -5.07 -1.99 -2.53
N PHE A 4 -4.68 -1.46 -3.70
CA PHE A 4 -4.50 -0.03 -3.88
C PHE A 4 -5.84 0.71 -3.95
N GLY A 5 -6.79 0.22 -4.74
CA GLY A 5 -8.11 0.83 -4.86
C GLY A 5 -8.89 0.82 -3.55
N ILE A 6 -8.87 -0.29 -2.81
CA ILE A 6 -9.63 -0.39 -1.56
C ILE A 6 -8.89 0.25 -0.37
N HIS A 7 -7.62 -0.10 -0.14
CA HIS A 7 -6.91 0.37 1.06
C HIS A 7 -6.16 1.68 0.82
N GLY A 8 -5.52 1.83 -0.35
CA GLY A 8 -4.78 3.05 -0.69
C GLY A 8 -5.72 4.25 -0.88
N VAL A 9 -6.63 4.17 -1.86
CA VAL A 9 -7.58 5.25 -2.16
C VAL A 9 -8.60 5.41 -1.04
N GLY A 10 -9.17 4.30 -0.55
CA GLY A 10 -10.12 4.34 0.57
C GLY A 10 -9.51 4.94 1.85
N GLY A 11 -8.27 4.59 2.17
CA GLY A 11 -7.55 5.16 3.32
C GLY A 11 -7.27 6.65 3.16
N ALA A 12 -6.81 7.08 1.98
CA ALA A 12 -6.55 8.49 1.69
C ALA A 12 -7.82 9.34 1.79
N LEU A 13 -8.93 8.87 1.20
CA LEU A 13 -10.22 9.54 1.28
C LEU A 13 -10.70 9.63 2.74
N GLY A 14 -10.65 8.52 3.49
CA GLY A 14 -11.03 8.50 4.90
C GLY A 14 -10.21 9.46 5.76
N ALA A 15 -8.90 9.57 5.51
CA ALA A 15 -8.03 10.51 6.23
C ALA A 15 -8.42 11.97 5.96
N VAL A 16 -8.73 12.35 4.71
CA VAL A 16 -9.19 13.71 4.38
C VAL A 16 -10.56 14.00 5.00
N LEU A 17 -11.50 13.07 4.88
CA LEU A 17 -12.85 13.21 5.46
C LEU A 17 -12.82 13.30 7.00
N THR A 18 -11.81 12.70 7.64
CA THR A 18 -11.57 12.91 9.09
C THR A 18 -11.37 14.38 9.41
N GLY A 19 -10.62 15.12 8.59
CA GLY A 19 -10.45 16.58 8.77
C GLY A 19 -11.76 17.36 8.64
N VAL A 20 -12.66 16.92 7.75
CA VAL A 20 -13.97 17.54 7.53
C VAL A 20 -14.92 17.26 8.70
N PHE A 21 -15.04 15.99 9.11
CA PHE A 21 -16.08 15.54 10.04
C PHE A 21 -15.65 15.43 11.50
N THR A 22 -14.38 15.65 11.83
CA THR A 22 -13.92 15.56 13.23
C THR A 22 -14.71 16.50 14.15
N LEU A 23 -15.07 16.05 15.35
CA LEU A 23 -15.76 16.90 16.34
C LEU A 23 -14.78 17.70 17.21
N THR A 24 -13.54 17.23 17.31
CA THR A 24 -12.46 17.86 18.07
C THR A 24 -11.26 18.12 17.16
N LEU A 25 -10.52 19.19 17.44
CA LEU A 25 -9.28 19.48 16.72
C LEU A 25 -8.11 18.72 17.34
N GLY A 26 -7.14 18.35 16.51
CA GLY A 26 -5.88 17.79 16.99
C GLY A 26 -5.11 18.80 17.83
N ALA A 27 -4.18 18.31 18.66
CA ALA A 27 -3.31 19.16 19.46
C ALA A 27 -2.51 20.12 18.54
N GLY A 28 -2.53 21.41 18.85
CA GLY A 28 -1.83 22.43 18.07
C GLY A 28 -2.52 22.84 16.76
N VAL A 29 -3.74 22.35 16.48
CA VAL A 29 -4.52 22.71 15.29
C VAL A 29 -5.52 23.80 15.65
N ALA A 30 -5.44 24.95 14.98
CA ALA A 30 -6.23 26.14 15.32
C ALA A 30 -7.66 26.13 14.72
N SER A 31 -7.86 25.45 13.58
CA SER A 31 -9.15 25.40 12.90
C SER A 31 -9.40 24.07 12.17
N LYS A 32 -10.64 23.85 11.73
CA LYS A 32 -10.98 22.70 10.86
C LYS A 32 -10.25 22.76 9.51
N GLY A 33 -10.04 23.97 8.98
CA GLY A 33 -9.24 24.14 7.75
C GLY A 33 -7.80 23.66 7.94
N ASP A 34 -7.20 24.01 9.08
CA ASP A 34 -5.87 23.52 9.45
C ASP A 34 -5.85 22.01 9.66
N GLN A 35 -6.92 21.43 10.23
CA GLN A 35 -7.04 19.97 10.35
C GLN A 35 -7.05 19.30 8.98
N ILE A 36 -7.82 19.80 8.01
CA ILE A 36 -7.85 19.25 6.64
C ILE A 36 -6.45 19.35 6.01
N LEU A 37 -5.76 20.48 6.19
CA LEU A 37 -4.39 20.64 5.68
C LEU A 37 -3.43 19.62 6.30
N VAL A 38 -3.48 19.42 7.62
CA VAL A 38 -2.69 18.39 8.32
C VAL A 38 -2.99 17.00 7.77
N GLN A 39 -4.26 16.66 7.52
CA GLN A 39 -4.63 15.37 6.94
C GLN A 39 -4.10 15.19 5.52
N LEU A 40 -4.14 16.24 4.68
CA LEU A 40 -3.56 16.20 3.33
C LEU A 40 -2.05 15.99 3.36
N ILE A 41 -1.35 16.70 4.24
CA ILE A 41 0.10 16.51 4.46
C ILE A 41 0.38 15.08 4.92
N SER A 42 -0.42 14.55 5.86
CA SER A 42 -0.29 13.18 6.35
C SER A 42 -0.45 12.15 5.23
N VAL A 43 -1.48 12.27 4.39
CA VAL A 43 -1.70 11.37 3.24
C VAL A 43 -0.53 11.45 2.26
N ALA A 44 -0.08 12.66 1.92
CA ALA A 44 1.03 12.84 1.00
C ALA A 44 2.34 12.26 1.55
N ALA A 45 2.66 12.54 2.82
CA ALA A 45 3.88 12.08 3.48
C ALA A 45 3.90 10.55 3.61
N THR A 46 2.82 9.96 4.12
CA THR A 46 2.73 8.50 4.29
C THR A 46 2.67 7.77 2.95
N GLY A 47 1.94 8.31 1.97
CA GLY A 47 1.89 7.77 0.61
C GLY A 47 3.24 7.80 -0.09
N ALA A 48 3.94 8.94 -0.04
CA ALA A 48 5.27 9.08 -0.62
C ALA A 48 6.29 8.17 0.07
N TYR A 49 6.29 8.12 1.40
CA TYR A 49 7.17 7.23 2.17
C TYR A 49 6.91 5.76 1.81
N SER A 50 5.66 5.32 1.86
CA SER A 50 5.27 3.95 1.54
C SER A 50 5.70 3.55 0.13
N PHE A 51 5.44 4.40 -0.86
CA PHE A 51 5.80 4.15 -2.25
C PHE A 51 7.32 4.11 -2.46
N ILE A 52 8.04 5.15 -2.03
CA ILE A 52 9.49 5.28 -2.26
C ILE A 52 10.24 4.17 -1.55
N VAL A 53 9.96 3.94 -0.26
CA VAL A 53 10.67 2.92 0.52
C VAL A 53 10.35 1.53 0.00
N SER A 54 9.09 1.23 -0.32
CA SER A 54 8.73 -0.07 -0.89
C SER A 54 9.41 -0.30 -2.24
N MET A 55 9.47 0.71 -3.12
CA MET A 55 10.21 0.59 -4.38
C MET A 55 11.70 0.32 -4.18
N ILE A 56 12.34 1.02 -3.24
CA ILE A 56 13.76 0.78 -2.91
C ILE A 56 13.94 -0.67 -2.44
N LEU A 57 13.09 -1.14 -1.53
CA LEU A 57 13.17 -2.50 -1.02
C LEU A 57 12.95 -3.55 -2.12
N VAL A 58 11.90 -3.39 -2.93
CA VAL A 58 11.63 -4.29 -4.07
C VAL A 58 12.80 -4.29 -5.04
N PHE A 59 13.36 -3.13 -5.37
CA PHE A 59 14.52 -3.02 -6.26
C PHE A 59 15.74 -3.74 -5.68
N LEU A 60 16.07 -3.53 -4.41
CA LEU A 60 17.20 -4.19 -3.77
C LEU A 60 17.02 -5.71 -3.76
N ILE A 61 15.84 -6.19 -3.36
CA ILE A 61 15.51 -7.63 -3.34
C ILE A 61 15.64 -8.23 -4.75
N ASP A 62 15.08 -7.54 -5.76
CA ASP A 62 15.14 -7.98 -7.16
C ASP A 62 16.57 -8.08 -7.67
N LYS A 63 17.45 -7.15 -7.28
CA LYS A 63 18.87 -7.18 -7.67
C LYS A 63 19.72 -8.18 -6.90
N THR A 64 19.33 -8.56 -5.69
CA THR A 64 20.14 -9.49 -4.86
C THR A 64 19.71 -10.94 -4.99
N ILE A 65 18.41 -11.22 -4.90
CA ILE A 65 17.89 -12.60 -4.83
C ILE A 65 16.76 -12.87 -5.83
N GLY A 66 16.26 -11.83 -6.50
CA GLY A 66 15.09 -11.90 -7.39
C GLY A 66 13.78 -11.74 -6.62
N PHE A 67 12.92 -10.81 -7.05
CA PHE A 67 11.65 -10.53 -6.37
C PHE A 67 10.49 -11.36 -6.93
N ARG A 68 10.48 -11.60 -8.25
CA ARG A 68 9.46 -12.38 -8.96
C ARG A 68 10.08 -13.65 -9.53
N ILE A 69 9.31 -14.73 -9.54
CA ILE A 69 9.70 -15.98 -10.20
C ILE A 69 9.78 -15.78 -11.73
N SER A 70 10.47 -16.66 -12.45
CA SER A 70 10.53 -16.61 -13.91
C SER A 70 9.14 -16.81 -14.53
N GLU A 71 8.91 -16.19 -15.69
CA GLU A 71 7.63 -16.26 -16.40
C GLU A 71 7.22 -17.69 -16.75
N GLU A 72 8.17 -18.53 -17.17
CA GLU A 72 7.94 -19.96 -17.42
C GLU A 72 7.35 -20.68 -16.19
N LYS A 73 7.93 -20.44 -15.01
CA LYS A 73 7.47 -21.04 -13.76
C LYS A 73 6.15 -20.43 -13.26
N GLU A 74 5.94 -19.14 -13.52
CA GLU A 74 4.66 -18.49 -13.21
C GLU A 74 3.53 -19.10 -14.04
N ILE A 75 3.79 -19.44 -15.31
CA ILE A 75 2.83 -20.11 -16.20
C ILE A 75 2.54 -21.55 -15.73
N THR A 76 3.55 -22.31 -15.31
CA THR A 76 3.35 -23.66 -14.75
C THR A 76 2.55 -23.65 -13.45
N GLY A 77 2.66 -22.56 -12.67
CA GLY A 77 1.91 -22.32 -11.44
C GLY A 77 2.75 -22.53 -10.18
N LEU A 78 2.60 -21.60 -9.23
CA LEU A 78 3.41 -21.57 -7.99
C LEU A 78 3.19 -22.79 -7.09
N ASP A 79 2.01 -23.40 -7.11
CA ASP A 79 1.73 -24.63 -6.36
C ASP A 79 2.68 -25.76 -6.81
N SER A 80 2.84 -25.94 -8.12
CA SER A 80 3.74 -26.96 -8.68
C SER A 80 5.22 -26.56 -8.53
N GLU A 81 5.55 -25.31 -8.85
CA GLU A 81 6.95 -24.85 -8.96
C GLU A 81 7.63 -24.55 -7.63
N ILE A 82 6.86 -24.15 -6.62
CA ILE A 82 7.40 -23.77 -5.30
C ILE A 82 7.00 -24.79 -4.23
N HIS A 83 5.79 -25.35 -4.29
CA HIS A 83 5.25 -26.20 -3.23
C HIS A 83 5.23 -27.69 -3.60
N GLY A 84 5.43 -28.06 -4.87
CA GLY A 84 5.38 -29.45 -5.34
C GLY A 84 3.99 -30.08 -5.28
N GLU A 85 2.95 -29.25 -5.20
CA GLU A 85 1.56 -29.65 -5.00
C GLU A 85 0.69 -29.25 -6.19
N LYS A 86 -0.50 -29.85 -6.29
CA LYS A 86 -1.55 -29.40 -7.21
C LYS A 86 -2.74 -28.95 -6.37
N GLY A 87 -3.15 -27.70 -6.52
CA GLY A 87 -4.31 -27.16 -5.80
C GLY A 87 -5.62 -27.93 -6.06
N TYR A 88 -5.74 -28.58 -7.23
CA TYR A 88 -6.87 -29.46 -7.56
C TYR A 88 -6.38 -30.71 -8.31
N ILE A 89 -6.91 -31.87 -7.92
CA ILE A 89 -6.71 -33.16 -8.60
C ILE A 89 -8.07 -33.53 -9.21
N LEU A 90 -8.18 -33.42 -10.53
CA LEU A 90 -9.35 -33.86 -11.31
C LEU A 90 -9.18 -35.30 -11.76
#